data_AF-A0A9X1KDE7-F1
#
_entry.id   AF-A0A9X1KDE7-F1
#
_cell.length_a   1.000
_cell.length_b   1.000
_cell.length_c   1.000
_cell.angle_alpha   90.00
_cell.angle_beta   90.00
_cell.angle_gamma   90.00
#
_symmetry.space_group_name_H-M   'P 1'
#
loop_
_entity.id
_entity.type
_entity.pdbx_description
1 polymer ?
#
loop_
_entity_poly.entity_id
_entity_poly.type
_entity_poly.pdbx_seq_one_letter_code
_entity_poly.pdbx_strand_id
1 'polypeptide(L)'
;MSRKFPPRKKIASGSLAPYLENKKLKDGTIVTYPRVQGERDKFNHLHWRWGYYYEIKVNGEWKNRSLPTPARIVPQVKIMIEHHCSVDEIKHFILQCKHKTGGMIFESSSLAGHYGNSYGGLNKED
;
A
#
# COMPACT_ATOMS: atom_id res chain seq x y z
N MET A 1 1.33 45.83 -5.88
CA MET A 1 1.20 44.70 -6.82
C MET A 1 1.60 43.40 -6.11
N SER A 2 0.64 42.58 -5.67
CA SER A 2 0.95 41.28 -5.05
C SER A 2 1.35 40.27 -6.12
N ARG A 3 2.59 39.77 -6.05
CA ARG A 3 3.07 38.67 -6.89
C ARG A 3 2.28 37.40 -6.54
N LYS A 4 1.32 37.03 -7.39
CA LYS A 4 0.66 35.71 -7.33
C LYS A 4 1.68 34.67 -7.78
N PHE A 5 2.23 33.91 -6.83
CA PHE A 5 3.02 32.74 -7.19
C PHE A 5 2.11 31.71 -7.88
N PRO A 6 2.52 31.13 -9.02
CA PRO A 6 1.76 30.04 -9.61
C PRO A 6 1.64 28.91 -8.59
N PRO A 7 0.47 28.24 -8.48
CA PRO A 7 0.33 27.10 -7.59
C PRO A 7 1.41 26.09 -7.95
N ARG A 8 2.19 25.64 -6.95
CA ARG A 8 3.18 24.58 -7.15
C ARG A 8 2.46 23.44 -7.86
N LYS A 9 2.96 23.02 -9.03
CA LYS A 9 2.42 21.85 -9.74
C LYS A 9 2.30 20.74 -8.71
N LYS A 10 1.07 20.35 -8.36
CA LYS A 10 0.85 19.15 -7.55
C LYS A 10 1.50 18.03 -8.34
N ILE A 11 2.61 17.50 -7.83
CA ILE A 11 3.10 16.21 -8.29
C ILE A 11 1.97 15.27 -7.88
N ALA A 12 1.12 14.92 -8.84
CA ALA A 12 -0.03 14.07 -8.58
C ALA A 12 0.54 12.69 -8.20
N SER A 13 0.75 12.48 -6.91
CA SER A 13 0.72 11.17 -6.30
C SER A 13 -0.74 10.94 -5.94
N GLY A 14 -1.30 9.79 -6.34
CA GLY A 14 -2.67 9.44 -6.01
C GLY A 14 -2.87 9.28 -4.50
N SER A 15 -4.04 8.80 -4.09
CA SER A 15 -4.35 8.55 -2.68
C SER A 15 -4.69 7.08 -2.45
N LEU A 16 -4.45 6.61 -1.23
CA LEU A 16 -4.93 5.31 -0.76
C LEU A 16 -6.12 5.51 0.15
N ALA A 17 -7.20 4.76 -0.09
CA ALA A 17 -8.33 4.72 0.82
C ALA A 17 -8.72 3.29 1.18
N PRO A 18 -8.98 3.01 2.48
CA PRO A 18 -9.55 1.75 2.90
C PRO A 18 -11.04 1.70 2.54
N TYR A 19 -11.53 0.51 2.21
CA TYR A 19 -12.95 0.25 2.03
C TYR A 19 -13.33 -1.15 2.52
N LEU A 20 -14.63 -1.37 2.69
CA LEU A 20 -15.21 -2.65 3.03
C LEU A 20 -16.06 -3.15 1.87
N GLU A 21 -16.04 -4.46 1.65
CA GLU A 21 -16.81 -5.11 0.59
C GLU A 21 -17.87 -6.00 1.23
N ASN A 22 -19.14 -5.61 1.13
CA ASN A 22 -20.26 -6.41 1.61
C ASN A 22 -20.74 -7.35 0.50
N LYS A 23 -20.86 -8.64 0.81
CA LYS A 23 -21.43 -9.65 -0.09
C LYS A 23 -22.59 -10.35 0.58
N LYS A 24 -23.70 -10.47 -0.16
CA LYS A 24 -24.83 -11.32 0.22
C LYS A 24 -24.54 -12.76 -0.21
N LEU A 25 -24.58 -13.68 0.75
CA LEU A 25 -24.43 -15.12 0.52
C LEU A 25 -25.74 -15.75 0.03
N LYS A 26 -25.69 -17.01 -0.40
CA LYS A 26 -26.85 -17.75 -0.93
C LYS A 26 -27.96 -17.95 0.11
N ASP A 27 -27.59 -18.08 1.38
CA ASP A 27 -28.50 -18.15 2.54
C ASP A 27 -29.11 -16.79 2.91
N GLY A 28 -28.70 -15.70 2.23
CA GLY A 28 -29.16 -14.35 2.49
C GLY A 28 -28.32 -13.56 3.50
N THR A 29 -27.34 -14.18 4.17
CA THR A 29 -26.46 -13.50 5.13
C THR A 29 -25.54 -12.49 4.43
N ILE A 30 -25.37 -11.31 5.03
CA ILE A 30 -24.40 -10.30 4.56
C ILE A 30 -23.07 -10.54 5.27
N VAL A 31 -22.01 -10.75 4.48
CA VAL A 31 -20.64 -10.87 4.98
C VAL A 31 -19.80 -9.71 4.48
N THR A 32 -19.08 -9.07 5.39
CA THR A 32 -18.15 -7.98 5.09
C THR A 32 -16.72 -8.50 4.95
N TYR A 33 -16.04 -8.09 3.89
CA TYR A 33 -14.64 -8.43 3.61
C TYR A 33 -13.71 -7.20 3.78
N PRO A 34 -12.47 -7.41 4.27
CA PRO A 34 -11.90 -8.69 4.71
C PRO A 34 -12.60 -9.26 5.95
N ARG A 35 -12.60 -10.59 6.07
CA ARG A 35 -13.05 -11.24 7.30
C ARG A 35 -11.96 -11.05 8.34
N VAL A 36 -12.35 -10.52 9.48
CA VAL A 36 -11.47 -10.22 10.61
C VAL A 36 -12.07 -10.92 11.84
N GLN A 37 -11.22 -11.52 12.67
CA GLN A 37 -11.66 -12.05 13.95
C GLN A 37 -11.72 -10.91 14.97
N GLY A 38 -12.85 -10.77 15.67
CA GLY A 38 -13.07 -9.70 16.62
C GLY A 38 -13.30 -8.33 15.97
N GLU A 39 -12.97 -7.27 16.71
CA GLU A 39 -13.16 -5.89 16.27
C GLU A 39 -12.12 -5.46 15.23
N ARG A 40 -12.53 -4.61 14.28
CA ARG A 40 -11.62 -4.06 13.28
C ARG A 40 -10.79 -2.93 13.89
N ASP A 41 -9.49 -3.18 14.01
CA ASP A 41 -8.51 -2.11 14.19
C ASP A 41 -8.40 -1.21 12.94
N LYS A 42 -8.57 0.10 13.15
CA LYS A 42 -8.46 1.17 12.14
C LYS A 42 -7.02 1.41 11.66
N PHE A 43 -6.03 1.01 12.44
CA PHE A 43 -4.61 1.17 12.10
C PHE A 43 -4.01 -0.08 11.45
N ASN A 44 -4.62 -1.25 11.66
CA ASN A 44 -4.22 -2.47 10.99
C ASN A 44 -4.71 -2.48 9.54
N HIS A 45 -3.78 -2.24 8.60
CA HIS A 45 -4.10 -2.22 7.17
C HIS A 45 -4.65 -3.56 6.63
N LEU A 46 -4.42 -4.70 7.29
CA LEU A 46 -4.95 -6.00 6.89
C LEU A 46 -6.47 -6.15 7.15
N HIS A 47 -7.05 -5.27 7.98
CA HIS A 47 -8.47 -5.29 8.30
C HIS A 47 -9.36 -4.64 7.23
N TRP A 48 -8.76 -4.14 6.15
CA TRP A 48 -9.43 -3.34 5.13
C TRP A 48 -9.08 -3.83 3.71
N ARG A 49 -10.01 -3.64 2.77
CA ARG A 49 -9.65 -3.59 1.34
C ARG A 49 -9.07 -2.22 1.05
N TRP A 50 -8.27 -2.11 0.00
CA TRP A 50 -7.61 -0.85 -0.34
C TRP A 50 -7.75 -0.54 -1.83
N GLY A 51 -8.02 0.73 -2.12
CA GLY A 51 -8.00 1.28 -3.47
C GLY A 51 -6.95 2.38 -3.54
N TYR A 52 -6.12 2.34 -4.58
CA TYR A 52 -5.30 3.46 -5.00
C TYR A 52 -6.07 4.31 -6.01
N TYR A 53 -6.33 5.57 -5.71
CA TYR A 53 -7.11 6.50 -6.50
C TYR A 53 -6.20 7.52 -7.15
N TYR A 54 -6.42 7.79 -8.44
CA TYR A 54 -5.60 8.73 -9.20
C TYR A 54 -6.42 9.40 -10.31
N GLU A 55 -5.98 10.60 -10.70
CA GLU A 55 -6.58 11.34 -11.80
C GLU A 55 -5.79 11.12 -13.09
N ILE A 56 -6.49 10.92 -14.20
CA ILE A 56 -5.90 10.92 -15.54
C ILE A 56 -6.64 11.90 -16.43
N LYS A 57 -5.91 12.55 -17.33
CA LYS A 57 -6.52 13.41 -18.35
C LYS A 57 -6.82 12.58 -19.59
N VAL A 58 -8.10 12.44 -19.94
CA VAL A 58 -8.58 11.70 -21.12
C VAL A 58 -9.40 12.66 -21.97
N ASN A 59 -9.00 12.87 -23.21
CA ASN A 59 -9.67 13.79 -24.16
C ASN A 59 -9.87 15.21 -23.60
N GLY A 60 -8.89 15.73 -22.86
CA GLY A 60 -8.98 17.06 -22.27
C GLY A 60 -9.65 17.12 -20.89
N GLU A 61 -10.36 16.07 -20.48
CA GLU A 61 -11.09 16.01 -19.21
C GLU A 61 -10.33 15.22 -18.14
N TRP A 62 -10.38 15.69 -16.89
CA TRP A 62 -9.87 14.93 -15.74
C TRP A 62 -10.87 13.86 -15.31
N LYS A 63 -10.39 12.63 -15.20
CA LYS A 63 -11.18 11.48 -14.78
C LYS A 63 -10.52 10.78 -13.61
N ASN A 64 -11.32 10.52 -12.58
CA ASN A 64 -10.93 9.70 -11.44
C ASN A 64 -10.89 8.23 -11.83
N ARG A 65 -9.81 7.54 -11.46
CA ARG A 65 -9.63 6.10 -11.61
C ARG A 65 -9.23 5.51 -10.28
N SER A 66 -9.48 4.22 -10.12
CA SER A 66 -9.03 3.45 -8.98
C SER A 66 -8.37 2.15 -9.43
N LEU A 67 -7.43 1.68 -8.62
CA LEU A 67 -6.76 0.39 -8.78
C LEU A 67 -6.88 -0.37 -7.45
N PRO A 68 -7.43 -1.60 -7.44
CA PRO A 68 -7.43 -2.42 -6.23
C PRO A 68 -6.01 -2.74 -5.78
N THR A 69 -5.71 -2.44 -4.52
CA THR A 69 -4.38 -2.58 -3.92
C THR A 69 -4.40 -3.71 -2.89
N PRO A 70 -3.52 -4.72 -3.01
CA PRO A 70 -3.38 -5.75 -1.98
C PRO A 70 -3.00 -5.13 -0.63
N ALA A 71 -3.70 -5.51 0.45
CA ALA A 71 -3.46 -4.96 1.78
C ALA A 71 -1.99 -5.09 2.23
N ARG A 72 -1.30 -6.16 1.84
CA ARG A 72 0.11 -6.44 2.17
C ARG A 72 1.11 -5.38 1.66
N ILE A 73 0.80 -4.68 0.56
CA ILE A 73 1.71 -3.69 -0.04
C ILE A 73 1.33 -2.24 0.30
N VAL A 74 0.26 -2.05 1.07
CA VAL A 74 -0.23 -0.71 1.46
C VAL A 74 0.84 0.12 2.17
N PRO A 75 1.64 -0.42 3.11
CA PRO A 75 2.71 0.37 3.73
C PRO A 75 3.71 0.92 2.71
N GLN A 76 4.14 0.10 1.75
CA GLN A 76 5.07 0.52 0.68
C GLN A 76 4.44 1.57 -0.23
N VAL A 77 3.18 1.40 -0.63
CA VAL A 77 2.50 2.41 -1.48
C VAL A 77 2.32 3.74 -0.73
N LYS A 78 2.07 3.73 0.59
CA LYS A 78 2.04 4.96 1.40
C LYS A 78 3.38 5.68 1.35
N ILE A 79 4.48 4.96 1.55
CA ILE A 79 5.84 5.50 1.43
C ILE A 79 6.05 6.12 0.04
N MET A 80 5.66 5.42 -1.04
CA MET A 80 5.79 5.97 -2.41
C MET A 80 5.00 7.28 -2.60
N ILE A 81 3.80 7.39 -2.01
CA ILE A 81 2.99 8.63 -2.05
C ILE A 81 3.69 9.75 -1.27
N GLU A 82 4.20 9.45 -0.08
CA GLU A 82 4.94 10.40 0.77
C GLU A 82 6.22 10.90 0.09
N HIS A 83 6.90 10.05 -0.68
CA HIS A 83 8.05 10.39 -1.50
C HIS A 83 7.71 11.03 -2.85
N HIS A 84 6.44 11.34 -3.12
CA HIS A 84 5.96 11.94 -4.36
C HIS A 84 6.33 11.15 -5.63
N CYS A 85 6.38 9.82 -5.55
CA CYS A 85 6.49 8.97 -6.75
C CYS A 85 5.33 9.25 -7.70
N SER A 86 5.57 9.10 -9.00
CA SER A 86 4.56 9.33 -10.02
C SER A 86 3.43 8.30 -9.97
N VAL A 87 2.25 8.69 -10.49
CA VAL A 87 1.11 7.77 -10.63
C VAL A 87 1.48 6.50 -11.41
N ASP A 88 2.28 6.61 -12.46
CA ASP A 88 2.64 5.45 -13.28
C ASP A 88 3.61 4.51 -12.57
N GLU A 89 4.60 5.04 -11.82
CA GLU A 89 5.48 4.22 -10.99
C GLU A 89 4.69 3.45 -9.92
N ILE A 90 3.77 4.13 -9.22
CA ILE A 90 2.94 3.50 -8.19
C ILE A 90 2.01 2.44 -8.80
N LYS A 91 1.36 2.74 -9.93
CA LYS A 91 0.51 1.78 -10.65
C LYS A 91 1.30 0.54 -11.05
N HIS A 92 2.48 0.74 -11.63
CA HIS A 92 3.34 -0.36 -12.06
C HIS A 92 3.72 -1.26 -10.89
N PHE A 93 4.15 -0.67 -9.77
CA PHE A 93 4.44 -1.42 -8.54
C PHE A 93 3.25 -2.24 -8.03
N ILE A 94 2.06 -1.64 -7.97
CA ILE A 94 0.83 -2.33 -7.52
C ILE A 94 0.50 -3.50 -8.45
N LEU A 95 0.56 -3.29 -9.77
CA LEU A 95 0.28 -4.31 -10.77
C LEU A 95 1.27 -5.49 -10.67
N GLN A 96 2.57 -5.22 -10.55
CA GLN A 96 3.58 -6.27 -10.39
C GLN A 96 3.37 -7.11 -9.12
N CYS A 97 2.95 -6.48 -8.02
CA CYS A 97 2.69 -7.17 -6.76
C CYS A 97 1.41 -8.02 -6.78
N LYS A 98 0.49 -7.77 -7.71
CA LYS A 98 -0.74 -8.56 -7.86
C LYS A 98 -0.47 -9.97 -8.37
N HIS A 99 0.56 -10.15 -9.22
CA HIS A 99 0.90 -11.41 -9.85
C HIS A 99 1.82 -12.33 -9.01
N LYS A 100 2.42 -11.81 -7.93
CA LYS A 100 3.31 -12.58 -7.03
C LYS A 100 2.56 -13.39 -5.95
N THR A 101 1.31 -13.80 -6.20
CA THR A 101 0.52 -14.61 -5.24
C THR A 101 0.51 -16.10 -5.60
N GLY A 102 1.57 -16.56 -6.27
CA GLY A 102 1.85 -17.97 -6.51
C GLY A 102 3.35 -18.20 -6.48
N GLY A 103 3.89 -18.54 -5.30
CA GLY A 103 5.30 -18.94 -5.12
C GLY A 103 6.32 -17.80 -5.15
N MET A 104 6.79 -17.38 -3.97
CA MET A 104 8.23 -17.26 -3.70
C MET A 104 8.45 -16.97 -2.22
N ILE A 105 8.95 -18.03 -1.57
CA ILE A 105 9.81 -18.02 -0.39
C ILE A 105 10.99 -17.11 -0.76
N PHE A 106 11.26 -16.05 0.00
CA PHE A 106 12.49 -15.28 -0.19
C PHE A 106 13.61 -16.07 0.48
N GLU A 107 14.26 -16.94 -0.29
CA GLU A 107 15.53 -17.53 0.09
C GLU A 107 16.55 -16.40 0.25
N SER A 108 17.28 -16.46 1.34
CA SER A 108 18.21 -15.44 1.81
C SER A 108 19.57 -15.64 1.14
N SER A 109 19.96 -14.75 0.23
CA SER A 109 21.34 -14.46 -0.16
C SER A 109 21.30 -13.34 -1.21
N SER A 110 22.16 -12.33 -1.28
CA SER A 110 23.38 -11.95 -0.61
C SER A 110 23.56 -10.47 -0.98
N LEU A 111 23.83 -9.60 0.00
CA LEU A 111 24.71 -8.45 -0.22
C LEU A 111 25.28 -8.08 1.15
N ALA A 112 26.52 -8.53 1.34
CA ALA A 112 27.37 -8.13 2.43
C ALA A 112 27.49 -6.60 2.48
N GLY A 113 27.15 -6.04 3.63
CA GLY A 113 27.43 -4.66 4.00
C GLY A 113 27.63 -4.64 5.50
N HIS A 114 28.91 -4.65 5.92
CA HIS A 114 29.37 -4.61 7.29
C HIS A 114 28.62 -3.56 8.14
N TYR A 115 27.90 -4.02 9.16
CA TYR A 115 27.85 -3.33 10.45
C TYR A 115 27.97 -4.41 11.54
N GLY A 116 29.04 -4.28 12.33
CA GLY A 116 29.47 -5.27 13.31
C GLY A 116 28.43 -5.52 14.39
N ASN A 117 28.20 -6.80 14.66
CA ASN A 117 27.50 -7.27 15.84
C ASN A 117 28.57 -7.57 16.90
N SER A 118 28.58 -6.82 18.00
CA SER A 118 29.33 -7.19 19.20
C SER A 118 28.38 -7.20 20.38
N TYR A 119 27.73 -8.33 20.59
CA TYR A 119 27.29 -8.74 21.92
C TYR A 119 27.89 -10.12 22.18
N GLY A 120 29.04 -10.14 22.88
CA GLY A 120 29.40 -11.26 23.74
C GLY A 120 28.28 -11.40 24.80
N GLY A 121 27.92 -12.60 25.24
CA GLY A 121 28.80 -13.69 25.60
C GLY A 121 28.70 -13.82 27.11
N LEU A 122 28.08 -14.93 27.55
CA LEU A 122 28.10 -15.53 28.88
C LEU A 122 27.73 -14.66 30.10
N ASN A 123 26.81 -15.16 30.92
CA ASN A 123 27.18 -15.64 32.26
C ASN A 123 26.16 -16.68 32.74
N LYS A 124 26.71 -17.85 33.07
CA LYS A 124 26.12 -18.85 33.97
C LYS A 124 26.61 -18.52 35.39
N GLU A 125 25.71 -18.78 36.34
CA GLU A 125 25.96 -19.23 37.73
C GLU A 125 26.74 -18.29 38.66
N ASP A 126 26.06 -17.87 39.74
CA ASP A 126 26.25 -18.41 41.09
C ASP A 126 24.88 -18.49 41.80
#